data_AF-A0A1F5H1Q4-F1
#
_entry.id   AF-A0A1F5H1Q4-F1
#
_cell.length_a   1.000
_cell.length_b   1.000
_cell.length_c   1.000
_cell.angle_alpha   90.00
_cell.angle_beta   90.00
_cell.angle_gamma   90.00
#
_symmetry.space_group_name_H-M   'P 1'
#
loop_
_entity.id
_entity.type
_entity.pdbx_description
1 polymer ?
#
loop_
_entity_poly.entity_id
_entity_poly.type
_entity_poly.pdbx_seq_one_letter_code
_entity_poly.pdbx_strand_id
1 'polypeptide(L)'
;MVFVDTNYFLRFLIDDDPQQAEEAKKLFLDAARGNLDLVTSTIVVFEIYWVFKSYYQKTKDEIIKILQKVLTMNFVSLDERDLLLQALDLFKAENLSLEDCYNLSFALNKKTKTFKTFDVKLAGVFSSEQETQWEEFEMSRSKKKTKKEKPNKLKDVN
;
A
#
# COMPACT_ATOMS: atom_id res chain seq x y z
N MET A 1 22.88 -0.96 -7.36
CA MET A 1 21.41 -0.93 -7.49
C MET A 1 20.98 -1.77 -8.68
N VAL A 2 20.03 -2.68 -8.46
CA VAL A 2 19.50 -3.63 -9.46
C VAL A 2 17.98 -3.47 -9.53
N PHE A 3 17.43 -3.34 -10.74
CA PHE A 3 15.99 -3.33 -10.93
C PHE A 3 15.45 -4.76 -10.94
N VAL A 4 14.40 -5.03 -10.16
CA VAL A 4 13.75 -6.33 -10.06
C VAL A 4 12.41 -6.28 -10.78
N ASP A 5 12.28 -7.15 -11.78
CA ASP A 5 11.09 -7.30 -12.60
C ASP A 5 10.12 -8.34 -12.03
N THR A 6 8.88 -8.33 -12.51
CA THR A 6 7.77 -9.20 -12.08
C THR A 6 8.16 -10.67 -12.01
N ASN A 7 8.86 -11.18 -13.02
CA ASN A 7 9.21 -12.60 -13.08
C ASN A 7 10.06 -13.06 -11.89
N TYR A 8 10.99 -12.23 -11.38
CA TYR A 8 11.78 -12.60 -10.20
C TYR A 8 10.91 -12.73 -8.95
N PHE A 9 9.94 -11.81 -8.76
CA PHE A 9 8.95 -11.94 -7.68
C PHE A 9 8.09 -13.19 -7.84
N LEU A 10 7.62 -13.48 -9.05
CA LEU A 10 6.78 -14.66 -9.31
C LEU A 10 7.54 -15.96 -9.00
N ARG A 11 8.78 -16.10 -9.46
CA ARG A 11 9.61 -17.28 -9.18
C ARG A 11 9.84 -17.48 -7.69
N PHE A 12 10.09 -16.40 -6.95
CA PHE A 12 10.24 -16.46 -5.50
C PHE A 12 8.93 -16.81 -4.76
N LEU A 13 7.78 -16.36 -5.26
CA LEU A 13 6.48 -16.55 -4.60
C LEU A 13 5.84 -17.91 -4.90
N ILE A 14 6.07 -18.47 -6.08
CA ILE A 14 5.37 -19.66 -6.60
C ILE A 14 6.24 -20.91 -6.55
N ASP A 15 7.57 -20.78 -6.73
CA ASP A 15 8.51 -21.91 -6.73
C ASP A 15 8.17 -22.98 -7.79
N ASP A 16 7.77 -22.56 -9.00
CA ASP A 16 7.40 -23.45 -10.12
C ASP A 16 8.57 -23.85 -11.04
N ASP A 17 9.66 -23.09 -11.03
CA ASP A 17 10.93 -23.41 -11.68
C ASP A 17 12.03 -23.41 -10.61
N PRO A 18 12.53 -24.59 -10.19
CA PRO A 18 13.49 -24.68 -9.08
C PRO A 18 14.80 -23.91 -9.31
N GLN A 19 15.25 -23.78 -10.56
CA GLN A 19 16.49 -23.05 -10.86
C GLN A 19 16.27 -21.55 -10.73
N GLN A 20 15.21 -21.03 -11.35
CA GLN A 20 14.89 -19.61 -11.28
C GLN A 20 14.42 -19.18 -9.89
N ALA A 21 13.73 -20.06 -9.15
CA ALA A 21 13.30 -19.80 -7.78
C ALA A 21 14.49 -19.68 -6.83
N GLU A 22 15.48 -20.56 -6.93
CA GLU A 22 16.70 -20.47 -6.13
C GLU A 22 17.52 -19.22 -6.49
N GLU A 23 17.59 -18.85 -7.78
CA GLU A 23 18.24 -17.62 -8.22
C GLU A 23 17.55 -16.36 -7.65
N ALA A 24 16.22 -16.27 -7.76
CA ALA A 24 15.45 -15.16 -7.21
C ALA A 24 15.56 -15.08 -5.69
N LYS A 25 15.50 -16.24 -5.01
CA LYS A 25 15.67 -16.32 -3.55
C LYS A 25 17.06 -15.85 -3.12
N LYS A 26 18.11 -16.26 -3.82
CA LYS A 26 19.48 -15.80 -3.53
C LYS A 26 19.58 -14.28 -3.67
N LEU A 27 19.04 -13.72 -4.75
CA LEU A 27 19.02 -12.27 -4.98
C LEU A 27 18.34 -11.51 -3.83
N PHE A 28 17.14 -11.96 -3.42
CA PHE A 28 16.41 -11.33 -2.32
C PHE A 28 17.08 -11.50 -0.96
N LEU A 29 17.72 -12.65 -0.69
CA LEU A 29 18.48 -12.86 0.54
C LEU A 29 19.73 -11.99 0.63
N ASP A 30 20.45 -11.80 -0.48
CA ASP A 30 21.62 -10.92 -0.51
C ASP A 30 21.22 -9.46 -0.28
N ALA A 31 20.11 -9.02 -0.86
CA ALA A 31 19.56 -7.70 -0.58
C ALA A 31 19.07 -7.55 0.86
N ALA A 32 18.37 -8.55 1.40
CA ALA A 32 17.90 -8.55 2.80
C ALA A 32 19.07 -8.50 3.81
N ARG A 33 20.26 -8.98 3.44
CA ARG A 33 21.50 -8.88 4.23
C ARG A 33 22.22 -7.54 4.09
N GLY A 34 21.75 -6.65 3.21
CA GLY A 34 22.38 -5.37 2.91
C GLY A 34 23.57 -5.46 1.94
N ASN A 35 23.73 -6.58 1.23
CA ASN A 35 24.82 -6.75 0.26
C ASN A 35 24.49 -6.14 -1.11
N LEU A 36 23.21 -5.82 -1.36
CA LEU A 36 22.73 -5.35 -2.65
C LEU A 36 21.52 -4.42 -2.49
N ASP A 37 21.52 -3.31 -3.21
CA ASP A 37 20.34 -2.45 -3.32
C ASP A 37 19.44 -2.92 -4.46
N LEU A 38 18.19 -3.27 -4.13
CA LEU A 38 17.16 -3.60 -5.11
C LEU A 38 16.18 -2.43 -5.26
N VAL A 39 15.63 -2.26 -6.45
CA VAL A 39 14.54 -1.31 -6.72
C VAL A 39 13.52 -1.99 -7.63
N THR A 40 12.24 -1.66 -7.47
CA THR A 40 11.18 -2.07 -8.38
C THR A 40 10.20 -0.92 -8.61
N SER A 41 9.16 -1.15 -9.42
CA SER A 41 8.18 -0.12 -9.77
C SER A 41 6.76 -0.51 -9.36
N THR A 42 5.88 0.49 -9.31
CA THR A 42 4.44 0.31 -9.14
C THR A 42 3.83 -0.60 -10.21
N ILE A 43 4.33 -0.52 -11.45
CA ILE A 43 3.87 -1.36 -12.56
C ILE A 43 4.14 -2.84 -12.28
N VAL A 44 5.32 -3.18 -11.74
CA VAL A 44 5.66 -4.56 -11.35
C VAL A 44 4.69 -5.10 -10.30
N VAL A 45 4.27 -4.27 -9.33
CA VAL A 45 3.27 -4.68 -8.32
C VAL A 45 1.91 -4.97 -8.97
N PHE A 46 1.49 -4.15 -9.95
CA PHE A 46 0.27 -4.42 -10.72
C PHE A 46 0.36 -5.66 -11.59
N GLU A 47 1.51 -5.94 -12.20
CA GLU A 47 1.68 -7.17 -12.97
C GLU A 47 1.62 -8.41 -12.06
N ILE A 48 2.22 -8.37 -10.86
CA ILE A 48 2.06 -9.42 -9.84
C ILE A 48 0.56 -9.61 -9.52
N TYR A 49 -0.16 -8.52 -9.27
CA TYR A 49 -1.61 -8.54 -9.03
C TYR A 49 -2.37 -9.23 -10.18
N TRP A 50 -2.12 -8.81 -11.42
CA TRP A 50 -2.79 -9.35 -12.61
C TRP A 50 -2.47 -10.82 -12.85
N VAL A 51 -1.22 -11.23 -12.68
CA VAL A 51 -0.81 -12.63 -12.85
C VAL A 51 -1.51 -13.51 -11.83
N PHE A 52 -1.55 -13.12 -10.55
CA PHE A 52 -2.24 -13.91 -9.53
C PHE A 52 -3.77 -13.90 -9.70
N LYS A 53 -4.36 -12.78 -10.12
CA LYS A 53 -5.79 -12.66 -10.37
C LYS A 53 -6.26 -13.45 -11.60
N SER A 54 -5.58 -13.31 -12.72
CA SER A 54 -6.05 -13.82 -14.00
C SER A 54 -5.53 -15.23 -14.30
N TYR A 55 -4.21 -15.45 -14.17
CA TYR A 55 -3.60 -16.73 -14.53
C TYR A 55 -3.75 -17.77 -13.41
N TYR A 56 -3.38 -17.40 -12.17
CA TYR A 56 -3.50 -18.30 -11.02
C TYR A 56 -4.90 -18.28 -10.35
N GLN A 57 -5.81 -17.41 -10.81
CA GLN A 57 -7.19 -17.30 -10.34
C GLN A 57 -7.33 -17.24 -8.80
N LYS A 58 -6.38 -16.54 -8.16
CA LYS A 58 -6.35 -16.39 -6.72
C LYS A 58 -7.53 -15.56 -6.22
N THR A 59 -8.05 -15.96 -5.06
CA THR A 59 -9.07 -15.19 -4.36
C THR A 59 -8.52 -13.84 -3.92
N LYS A 60 -9.41 -12.87 -3.71
CA LYS A 60 -9.06 -11.53 -3.20
C LYS A 60 -8.20 -11.59 -1.94
N ASP A 61 -8.55 -12.45 -0.99
CA ASP A 61 -7.82 -12.61 0.27
C ASP A 61 -6.41 -13.20 0.08
N GLU A 62 -6.25 -14.14 -0.87
CA GLU A 62 -4.94 -14.67 -1.24
C GLU A 62 -4.07 -13.59 -1.89
N ILE A 63 -4.63 -12.82 -2.82
CA ILE A 63 -3.95 -11.70 -3.49
C ILE A 63 -3.49 -10.67 -2.45
N ILE A 64 -4.35 -10.29 -1.51
CA ILE A 64 -3.98 -9.33 -0.45
C ILE A 64 -2.78 -9.84 0.35
N LYS A 65 -2.78 -11.12 0.74
CA LYS A 65 -1.65 -11.71 1.48
C LYS A 65 -0.37 -11.71 0.64
N ILE A 66 -0.45 -11.96 -0.65
CA ILE A 66 0.70 -11.96 -1.57
C ILE A 66 1.26 -10.55 -1.71
N LEU A 67 0.42 -9.57 -2.03
CA LEU A 67 0.84 -8.19 -2.21
C LEU A 67 1.37 -7.60 -0.90
N GLN A 68 0.76 -7.93 0.25
CA GLN A 68 1.28 -7.53 1.56
C GLN A 68 2.71 -8.06 1.78
N LYS A 69 3.02 -9.31 1.38
CA LYS A 69 4.38 -9.84 1.48
C LYS A 69 5.36 -9.06 0.61
N VAL A 70 4.99 -8.75 -0.63
CA VAL A 70 5.83 -7.95 -1.54
C VAL A 70 6.05 -6.54 -0.99
N LEU A 71 4.98 -5.85 -0.59
CA LEU A 71 5.02 -4.49 -0.06
C LEU A 71 5.63 -4.37 1.35
N THR A 72 5.97 -5.48 2.02
CA THR A 72 6.70 -5.47 3.30
C THR A 72 8.18 -5.87 3.14
N MET A 73 8.63 -6.18 1.92
CA MET A 73 10.06 -6.34 1.61
C MET A 73 10.75 -4.97 1.61
N ASN A 74 11.13 -4.49 2.79
CA ASN A 74 11.75 -3.17 2.98
C ASN A 74 13.16 -3.06 2.36
N PHE A 75 13.78 -4.19 2.01
CA PHE A 75 15.07 -4.25 1.31
C PHE A 75 14.95 -4.05 -0.21
N VAL A 76 13.74 -3.90 -0.75
CA VAL A 76 13.49 -3.50 -2.14
C VAL A 76 13.00 -2.04 -2.13
N SER A 77 13.69 -1.13 -2.77
CA SER A 77 13.20 0.24 -2.93
C SER A 77 11.95 0.28 -3.81
N LEU A 78 10.93 1.02 -3.38
CA LEU A 78 9.68 1.22 -4.10
C LEU A 78 9.11 2.59 -3.70
N ASP A 79 9.12 3.55 -4.64
CA ASP A 79 8.80 4.95 -4.37
C ASP A 79 7.37 5.15 -3.85
N GLU A 80 6.40 4.42 -4.40
CA GLU A 80 4.97 4.57 -4.07
C GLU A 80 4.49 3.51 -3.06
N ARG A 81 5.39 2.96 -2.23
CA ARG A 81 5.05 1.90 -1.26
C ARG A 81 3.90 2.28 -0.34
N ASP A 82 3.94 3.46 0.27
CA ASP A 82 2.88 3.92 1.19
C ASP A 82 1.54 4.08 0.48
N LEU A 83 1.57 4.57 -0.77
CA LEU A 83 0.37 4.70 -1.60
C LEU A 83 -0.21 3.34 -1.96
N LEU A 84 0.63 2.36 -2.29
CA LEU A 84 0.22 0.99 -2.58
C LEU A 84 -0.32 0.26 -1.35
N LEU A 85 0.24 0.53 -0.17
CA LEU A 85 -0.29 0.00 1.10
C LEU A 85 -1.69 0.57 1.39
N GLN A 86 -1.91 1.87 1.20
CA GLN A 86 -3.23 2.49 1.32
C GLN A 86 -4.22 1.90 0.31
N ALA A 87 -3.78 1.72 -0.93
CA ALA A 87 -4.59 1.08 -1.98
C ALA A 87 -4.93 -0.36 -1.61
N LEU A 88 -4.02 -1.10 -0.95
CA LEU A 88 -4.26 -2.47 -0.50
C LEU A 88 -5.27 -2.53 0.65
N ASP A 89 -5.24 -1.56 1.57
CA ASP A 89 -6.23 -1.43 2.65
C ASP A 89 -7.63 -1.12 2.10
N LEU A 90 -7.73 -0.19 1.15
CA LEU A 90 -8.99 0.07 0.44
C LEU A 90 -9.44 -1.15 -0.36
N PHE A 91 -8.52 -1.80 -1.07
CA PHE A 91 -8.83 -3.01 -1.80
C PHE A 91 -9.38 -4.07 -0.87
N LYS A 92 -8.86 -4.22 0.35
CA LYS A 92 -9.41 -5.14 1.36
C LYS A 92 -10.84 -4.77 1.77
N ALA A 93 -11.10 -3.51 2.08
CA ALA A 93 -12.40 -3.02 2.57
C ALA A 93 -13.49 -3.02 1.49
N GLU A 94 -13.13 -2.69 0.26
CA GLU A 94 -14.08 -2.39 -0.81
C GLU A 94 -14.12 -3.47 -1.88
N ASN A 95 -15.28 -3.66 -2.51
CA ASN A 95 -15.38 -4.55 -3.68
C ASN A 95 -15.03 -3.80 -4.98
N LEU A 96 -13.77 -3.35 -5.07
CA LEU A 96 -13.18 -2.63 -6.20
C LEU A 96 -11.94 -3.38 -6.72
N SER A 97 -11.45 -3.00 -7.91
CA SER A 97 -10.15 -3.49 -8.40
C SER A 97 -8.99 -2.81 -7.66
N LEU A 98 -7.78 -3.39 -7.71
CA LEU A 98 -6.63 -2.76 -7.05
C LEU A 98 -6.26 -1.43 -7.73
N GLU A 99 -6.45 -1.34 -9.05
CA GLU A 99 -6.23 -0.15 -9.87
C GLU A 99 -7.15 0.99 -9.44
N ASP A 100 -8.43 0.69 -9.21
CA ASP A 100 -9.40 1.65 -8.70
C ASP A 100 -9.01 2.14 -7.31
N CYS A 101 -8.66 1.23 -6.41
CA CYS A 101 -8.19 1.57 -5.07
C CYS A 101 -6.90 2.41 -5.08
N TYR A 102 -5.99 2.14 -6.01
CA TYR A 102 -4.80 2.94 -6.22
C TYR A 102 -5.14 4.36 -6.70
N ASN A 103 -6.00 4.48 -7.72
CA ASN A 103 -6.42 5.79 -8.23
C ASN A 103 -7.17 6.61 -7.18
N LEU A 104 -8.03 5.97 -6.38
CA LEU A 104 -8.67 6.59 -5.22
C LEU A 104 -7.63 7.13 -4.24
N SER A 105 -6.72 6.27 -3.79
CA SER A 105 -5.66 6.64 -2.84
C SER A 105 -4.81 7.78 -3.38
N PHE A 106 -4.46 7.75 -4.67
CA PHE A 106 -3.68 8.77 -5.33
C PHE A 106 -4.42 10.11 -5.35
N ALA A 107 -5.70 10.11 -5.75
CA ALA A 107 -6.53 11.29 -5.79
C ALA A 107 -6.71 11.93 -4.39
N LEU A 108 -6.95 11.09 -3.37
CA LEU A 108 -7.05 11.53 -1.98
C LEU A 108 -5.73 12.15 -1.50
N ASN A 109 -4.58 11.52 -1.77
CA ASN A 109 -3.26 12.06 -1.40
C ASN A 109 -2.92 13.36 -2.14
N LYS A 110 -3.43 13.55 -3.35
CA LYS A 110 -3.36 14.82 -4.08
C LYS A 110 -4.37 15.86 -3.59
N LYS A 111 -5.21 15.52 -2.60
CA LYS A 111 -6.25 16.38 -2.01
C LYS A 111 -7.19 16.93 -3.08
N THR A 112 -7.52 16.09 -4.07
CA THR A 112 -8.49 16.47 -5.09
C THR A 112 -9.86 16.62 -4.44
N LYS A 113 -10.64 17.60 -4.90
CA LYS A 113 -12.00 17.83 -4.38
C LYS A 113 -13.02 16.91 -5.03
N THR A 114 -12.76 16.49 -6.28
CA THR A 114 -13.70 15.71 -7.08
C THR A 114 -12.98 14.58 -7.80
N PHE A 115 -13.61 13.41 -7.87
CA PHE A 115 -13.16 12.26 -8.65
C PHE A 115 -14.11 12.03 -9.81
N LYS A 116 -13.65 12.28 -11.04
CA LYS A 116 -14.49 12.16 -12.25
C LYS A 116 -14.35 10.76 -12.84
N THR A 117 -15.42 9.98 -12.75
CA THR A 117 -15.55 8.65 -13.32
C THR A 117 -17.01 8.41 -13.73
N PHE A 118 -17.23 7.50 -14.69
CA PHE A 118 -18.57 7.01 -15.02
C PHE A 118 -18.99 5.83 -14.15
N ASP A 119 -18.08 5.30 -13.32
CA ASP A 119 -18.38 4.27 -12.35
C ASP A 119 -18.99 4.89 -11.08
N VAL A 120 -20.30 4.68 -10.89
CA VAL A 120 -21.07 5.21 -9.76
C VAL A 120 -20.56 4.68 -8.42
N LYS A 121 -20.11 3.42 -8.37
CA LYS A 121 -19.60 2.81 -7.14
C LYS A 121 -18.28 3.44 -6.76
N LEU A 122 -17.37 3.58 -7.72
CA LEU A 122 -16.07 4.21 -7.52
C LEU A 122 -16.21 5.66 -7.04
N ALA A 123 -17.13 6.42 -7.63
CA ALA A 123 -17.45 7.79 -7.20
C ALA A 123 -18.02 7.84 -5.77
N GLY A 124 -18.86 6.86 -5.41
CA GLY A 124 -19.41 6.70 -4.07
C GLY A 124 -18.32 6.49 -3.02
N VAL A 125 -17.41 5.54 -3.26
CA VAL A 125 -16.29 5.24 -2.35
C VAL A 125 -15.36 6.46 -2.19
N PHE A 126 -15.06 7.19 -3.28
CA PHE A 126 -14.26 8.41 -3.15
C PHE A 126 -14.89 9.44 -2.20
N SER A 127 -16.21 9.58 -2.26
CA SER A 127 -16.94 10.56 -1.45
C SER A 127 -16.93 10.17 0.03
N SER A 128 -17.13 8.89 0.36
CA SER A 128 -17.08 8.39 1.75
C SER A 128 -15.68 8.48 2.35
N GLU A 129 -14.65 8.15 1.58
CA GLU A 129 -13.25 8.25 2.03
C GLU A 129 -12.84 9.71 2.27
N GLN A 130 -13.28 10.62 1.41
CA GLN A 130 -13.01 12.05 1.59
C GLN A 130 -13.66 12.57 2.88
N GLU A 131 -14.92 12.21 3.16
CA GLU A 131 -15.62 12.57 4.40
C GLU A 131 -14.91 12.03 5.64
N THR A 132 -14.49 10.76 5.61
CA THR A 132 -13.76 10.12 6.71
C THR A 132 -12.46 10.87 7.05
N GLN A 133 -11.68 11.28 6.04
CA GLN A 133 -10.45 12.06 6.25
C GLN A 133 -10.73 13.45 6.86
N TRP A 134 -11.86 14.08 6.51
CA TRP A 134 -12.28 15.35 7.10
C TRP A 134 -12.64 15.19 8.58
N GLU A 135 -13.42 14.17 8.94
CA GLU A 135 -13.80 13.89 10.33
C GLU A 135 -12.58 13.60 11.21
N GLU A 136 -11.64 12.77 10.74
CA GLU A 136 -10.39 12.49 11.42
C GLU A 136 -9.54 13.75 11.65
N PHE A 137 -9.47 14.61 10.63
CA PHE A 137 -8.78 15.89 10.72
C PHE A 137 -9.41 16.81 11.78
N GLU A 138 -10.74 16.93 11.80
CA GLU A 138 -11.46 17.75 12.80
C GLU A 138 -11.29 17.22 14.22
N MET A 139 -11.44 15.91 14.43
CA MET A 139 -11.20 15.25 15.72
C MET A 139 -9.77 15.50 16.22
N SER A 140 -8.78 15.44 15.34
CA SER A 140 -7.37 15.73 15.69
C SER A 140 -7.17 17.18 16.17
N ARG A 141 -7.93 18.12 15.61
CA ARG A 141 -7.87 19.55 15.94
C ARG A 141 -8.53 19.85 17.28
N SER A 142 -9.65 19.19 17.59
CA SER A 142 -10.36 19.28 18.87
C SER A 142 -9.50 18.75 20.04
N LYS A 143 -8.85 17.59 19.86
CA LYS A 143 -7.92 16.99 20.84
C LYS A 143 -6.66 17.86 21.11
N LYS A 144 -6.21 18.66 20.13
CA LYS A 144 -5.08 19.60 20.30
C LYS A 144 -5.45 20.86 21.08
N LYS A 145 -6.71 21.35 20.97
CA LYS A 145 -7.19 22.49 21.76
C LYS A 145 -7.30 22.14 23.25
N THR A 146 -7.87 21.00 23.58
CA THR A 146 -8.03 20.52 24.98
C THR A 146 -6.70 20.23 25.69
N LYS A 147 -5.62 19.85 24.98
CA LYS A 147 -4.28 19.67 25.59
C LYS A 147 -3.55 20.99 25.88
N LYS A 148 -3.85 22.10 25.19
CA LYS A 148 -3.23 23.41 25.45
C LYS A 148 -3.85 24.14 26.65
N GLU A 149 -4.98 23.68 27.17
CA GLU A 149 -5.72 24.34 28.25
C GLU A 149 -5.53 23.71 29.64
N LYS A 150 -4.65 22.71 29.84
CA LYS A 150 -4.29 22.28 31.20
C LYS A 150 -3.42 23.36 31.86
N PRO A 151 -3.90 24.09 32.88
CA PRO A 151 -3.07 25.06 33.57
C PRO A 151 -2.02 24.32 34.41
N ASN A 152 -0.80 24.83 34.37
CA ASN A 152 0.31 24.42 35.23
C ASN A 152 -0.05 24.76 36.69
N LYS A 153 -0.83 23.92 37.37
CA LYS A 153 -1.04 24.01 38.82
C LYS A 153 0.13 23.35 39.52
N LEU A 154 1.24 24.08 39.58
CA LEU A 154 2.32 23.84 40.54
C LEU A 154 2.97 25.18 40.82
N LYS A 155 2.47 25.86 41.84
CA LYS A 155 3.22 26.51 42.92
C LYS A 155 2.22 27.18 43.87
N ASP A 156 2.66 27.26 45.12
CA ASP A 156 2.05 27.89 46.28
C ASP A 156 1.17 26.94 47.10
N VAL A 157 1.75 26.32 48.14
CA VAL A 157 1.60 26.78 49.55
C VAL A 157 2.73 26.14 50.39
N ASN A 158 3.30 27.00 51.26
CA ASN A 158 4.22 26.79 52.40
C ASN A 158 4.40 25.39 52.96
#